data_AF-A0A7L4UQY1-F1
#
_entry.id   AF-A0A7L4UQY1-F1
#
_cell.length_a   1.000
_cell.length_b   1.000
_cell.length_c   1.000
_cell.angle_alpha   90.00
_cell.angle_beta   90.00
_cell.angle_gamma   90.00
#
_symmetry.space_group_name_H-M   'P 1'
#
loop_
_entity.id
_entity.type
_entity.pdbx_description
1 polymer ?
#
loop_
_entity_poly.entity_id
_entity_poly.type
_entity_poly.pdbx_seq_one_letter_code
_entity_poly.pdbx_strand_id
1 'polypeptide(L)'
;MKNIFYITISLLLLISCGNKKAEEIDDFTQLQKRWTALDGSVLHLTKSESKYLQFVDGGGMAVKKEMHQKFTATGGLFGTHEINGDWEFIERGDSQGLLKLTYLADTVLGIDSMSIVAEKGQQHFVLSDEQGNQHEINPKDFKLAISQKELSLVIKQLDLENLVLQSDTDTWELSYQPPSLETTFSFISILRGLLGIIALIAIAFLFSTNRKKISWRTVGIGLILQVLLAIGILKVGFVQSFFEAIGSFFVVILDFTKEGSTFLFGGFMDVDTMGFIFAFQVLPTIIFFAALTSLLFYLGIIQKIVYGLAWVMTKLLGISGPESLSVAGNIFLGQTESPLMIKAYLEKMTRSEIMLVMTGGMATLAGGVLAAYIAFLGGDDPVQRLFFAKHLLAASFMAAPGAIIISKILVPETEDINTDVDVPKDKIGSNVLDAISNGTSEGLKLAANVAAMLLVFVALIAMANHILGWFGDITTLNSFVADWTGGQYNQLSLEMLLGYIFAPLMWIIGVSTEDITLVGRLLGEKVIMTEFIGYVSLASLKSAGAFVSSKSILIATYMLCGFANFASIGIQIGGIGTLAPTKRKLLSEFGMRALLAGTLASLLSATLVGMILG
;
A
#
# COMPACT_ATOMS: atom_id res chain seq x y z
N MET A 1 -24.89 25.55 -3.71
CA MET A 1 -23.53 25.50 -4.30
C MET A 1 -23.14 24.11 -4.83
N LYS A 2 -23.42 22.99 -4.14
CA LYS A 2 -23.17 21.63 -4.69
C LYS A 2 -23.89 21.34 -6.02
N ASN A 3 -25.15 21.76 -6.19
CA ASN A 3 -25.90 21.50 -7.42
C ASN A 3 -25.42 22.31 -8.63
N ILE A 4 -24.80 23.48 -8.41
CA ILE A 4 -24.26 24.32 -9.50
C ILE A 4 -22.97 23.67 -10.05
N PHE A 5 -22.20 22.97 -9.21
CA PHE A 5 -20.99 22.27 -9.62
C PHE A 5 -21.29 21.05 -10.51
N TYR A 6 -22.32 20.25 -10.17
CA TYR A 6 -22.78 19.14 -11.00
C TYR A 6 -23.35 19.60 -12.35
N ILE A 7 -24.16 20.67 -12.36
CA ILE A 7 -24.71 21.23 -13.60
C ILE A 7 -23.59 21.76 -14.52
N THR A 8 -22.52 22.32 -13.93
CA THR A 8 -21.38 22.84 -14.71
C THR A 8 -20.56 21.71 -15.34
N ILE A 9 -20.36 20.59 -14.64
CA ILE A 9 -19.68 19.39 -15.16
C ILE A 9 -20.54 18.70 -16.25
N SER A 10 -21.85 18.60 -16.04
CA SER A 10 -22.78 18.06 -17.04
C SER A 10 -22.85 18.93 -18.31
N LEU A 11 -22.82 20.27 -18.19
CA LEU A 11 -22.73 21.16 -19.34
C LEU A 11 -21.38 21.07 -20.08
N LEU A 12 -20.27 20.90 -19.36
CA LEU A 12 -18.94 20.73 -19.96
C LEU A 12 -18.82 19.40 -20.72
N LEU A 13 -19.47 18.33 -20.23
CA LEU A 13 -19.55 17.04 -20.92
C LEU A 13 -20.46 17.10 -22.16
N LEU A 14 -21.55 17.87 -22.12
CA LEU A 14 -22.46 18.09 -23.25
C LEU A 14 -21.84 18.94 -24.37
N ILE A 15 -20.94 19.88 -24.05
CA ILE A 15 -20.26 20.71 -25.05
C ILE A 15 -19.10 19.95 -25.75
N SER A 16 -18.54 18.92 -25.09
CA SER A 16 -17.49 18.07 -25.67
C SER A 16 -18.02 17.05 -26.69
N CYS A 17 -19.32 16.72 -26.64
CA CYS A 17 -19.95 15.76 -27.54
C CYS A 17 -20.68 16.49 -28.69
N GLY A 18 -19.90 16.90 -29.69
CA GLY A 18 -20.40 17.45 -30.95
C GLY A 18 -21.18 16.42 -31.77
N ASN A 19 -22.50 16.40 -31.57
CA ASN A 19 -23.55 16.14 -32.55
C ASN A 19 -23.35 14.95 -33.51
N LYS A 20 -23.82 13.76 -33.09
CA LYS A 20 -24.49 12.78 -33.96
C LYS A 20 -25.30 11.78 -33.13
N LYS A 21 -26.62 11.85 -33.31
CA LYS A 21 -27.70 10.93 -32.89
C LYS A 21 -27.88 10.70 -31.38
N ALA A 22 -28.79 11.52 -30.83
CA ALA A 22 -29.52 11.23 -29.60
C ALA A 22 -30.64 10.21 -29.92
N GLU A 23 -30.38 8.95 -29.62
CA GLU A 23 -31.34 7.86 -29.39
C GLU A 23 -30.49 6.70 -28.84
N GLU A 24 -30.92 6.06 -27.74
CA GLU A 24 -30.19 5.10 -26.89
C GLU A 24 -29.31 5.69 -25.78
N ILE A 25 -29.97 6.33 -24.80
CA ILE A 25 -29.55 6.25 -23.39
C ILE A 25 -30.75 5.66 -22.64
N ASP A 26 -30.76 4.34 -22.52
CA ASP A 26 -31.71 3.63 -21.66
C ASP A 26 -31.05 2.34 -21.16
N ASP A 27 -29.89 2.48 -20.48
CA ASP A 27 -29.13 1.32 -19.96
C ASP A 27 -28.76 1.45 -18.47
N PHE A 28 -29.58 2.19 -17.71
CA PHE A 28 -29.60 2.09 -16.25
C PHE A 28 -30.59 1.02 -15.73
N THR A 29 -31.41 0.47 -16.63
CA THR A 29 -32.50 -0.47 -16.32
C THR A 29 -32.10 -1.94 -16.52
N GLN A 30 -30.95 -2.23 -17.15
CA GLN A 30 -30.43 -3.60 -17.24
C GLN A 30 -29.57 -4.03 -16.04
N LEU A 31 -28.96 -3.09 -15.31
CA LEU A 31 -28.29 -3.38 -14.04
C LEU A 31 -29.28 -3.62 -12.88
N GLN A 32 -30.56 -3.31 -13.08
CA GLN A 32 -31.63 -3.47 -12.11
C GLN A 32 -32.46 -4.77 -12.31
N LYS A 33 -32.04 -5.67 -13.23
CA LYS A 33 -32.81 -6.88 -13.61
C LYS A 33 -32.08 -8.22 -13.47
N ARG A 34 -31.06 -8.30 -12.62
CA ARG A 34 -30.68 -9.56 -11.97
C ARG A 34 -30.76 -9.33 -10.47
N TRP A 35 -31.05 -10.38 -9.70
CA TRP A 35 -31.31 -10.37 -8.25
C TRP A 35 -32.78 -10.15 -7.86
N THR A 36 -33.63 -11.11 -8.23
CA THR A 36 -34.87 -11.41 -7.50
C THR A 36 -34.53 -12.15 -6.20
N ALA A 37 -35.19 -11.71 -5.13
CA ALA A 37 -35.10 -12.20 -3.76
C ALA A 37 -35.13 -13.73 -3.63
N LEU A 38 -34.23 -14.27 -2.82
CA LEU A 38 -34.31 -15.63 -2.27
C LEU A 38 -34.91 -15.55 -0.86
N ASP A 39 -36.21 -15.82 -0.82
CA ASP A 39 -36.99 -16.11 0.37
C ASP A 39 -36.54 -17.47 0.93
N GLY A 40 -36.22 -17.52 2.23
CA GLY A 40 -36.12 -18.75 3.02
C GLY A 40 -34.82 -19.55 2.91
N SER A 41 -33.88 -19.33 3.83
CA SER A 41 -32.93 -20.38 4.26
C SER A 41 -32.44 -20.10 5.69
N VAL A 42 -32.53 -21.12 6.55
CA VAL A 42 -32.07 -21.13 7.96
C VAL A 42 -30.70 -21.83 8.02
N LEU A 43 -29.78 -21.35 8.86
CA LEU A 43 -28.53 -22.06 9.16
C LEU A 43 -28.20 -21.98 10.66
N HIS A 44 -28.19 -23.14 11.31
CA HIS A 44 -27.74 -23.36 12.69
C HIS A 44 -26.27 -23.86 12.70
N LEU A 45 -25.47 -23.45 13.67
CA LEU A 45 -24.05 -23.82 13.82
C LEU A 45 -23.74 -24.45 15.19
N THR A 46 -22.97 -25.55 15.17
CA THR A 46 -21.97 -26.02 16.18
C THR A 46 -21.37 -27.36 15.67
N LYS A 47 -20.13 -27.83 15.88
CA LYS A 47 -18.82 -27.37 16.40
C LYS A 47 -17.73 -28.36 15.82
N SER A 48 -16.46 -27.94 15.75
CA SER A 48 -15.23 -28.52 15.10
C SER A 48 -14.88 -30.01 15.47
N GLU A 49 -14.11 -30.80 14.69
CA GLU A 49 -12.62 -30.92 14.69
C GLU A 49 -11.98 -31.49 13.38
N SER A 50 -10.66 -31.24 13.19
CA SER A 50 -9.80 -31.29 11.97
C SER A 50 -9.42 -32.64 11.28
N LYS A 51 -9.13 -32.63 9.95
CA LYS A 51 -7.87 -33.09 9.26
C LYS A 51 -7.93 -33.02 7.70
N TYR A 52 -6.75 -32.99 7.07
CA TYR A 52 -6.43 -32.65 5.66
C TYR A 52 -6.98 -33.55 4.52
N LEU A 53 -6.98 -32.97 3.29
CA LEU A 53 -6.59 -33.48 1.94
C LEU A 53 -7.63 -33.82 0.83
N GLN A 54 -7.38 -33.15 -0.32
CA GLN A 54 -7.39 -33.56 -1.75
C GLN A 54 -8.71 -33.69 -2.54
N PHE A 55 -8.68 -33.06 -3.73
CA PHE A 55 -9.70 -33.02 -4.77
C PHE A 55 -9.96 -34.39 -5.43
N VAL A 56 -11.24 -34.66 -5.72
CA VAL A 56 -11.66 -35.53 -6.83
C VAL A 56 -12.68 -34.75 -7.66
N ASP A 57 -12.34 -34.55 -8.93
CA ASP A 57 -13.14 -33.88 -9.94
C ASP A 57 -14.35 -34.74 -10.35
N GLY A 58 -15.45 -34.07 -10.67
CA GLY A 58 -16.74 -34.70 -10.94
C GLY A 58 -17.82 -33.76 -11.44
N GLY A 59 -17.47 -32.85 -12.36
CA GLY A 59 -18.41 -32.32 -13.37
C GLY A 59 -19.42 -31.26 -12.90
N GLY A 60 -19.15 -30.02 -13.28
CA GLY A 60 -20.11 -28.90 -13.26
C GLY A 60 -19.49 -27.64 -12.66
N MET A 61 -19.22 -26.65 -13.51
CA MET A 61 -18.63 -25.36 -13.11
C MET A 61 -19.42 -24.71 -11.95
N ALA A 62 -18.82 -24.68 -10.76
CA ALA A 62 -19.21 -23.77 -9.68
C ALA A 62 -18.24 -22.59 -9.70
N VAL A 63 -18.76 -21.36 -9.77
CA VAL A 63 -17.94 -20.16 -9.64
C VAL A 63 -17.62 -20.00 -8.15
N LYS A 64 -16.36 -20.24 -7.78
CA LYS A 64 -15.85 -19.90 -6.45
C LYS A 64 -15.65 -18.39 -6.37
N LYS A 65 -16.31 -17.73 -5.42
CA LYS A 65 -16.03 -16.33 -5.09
C LYS A 65 -15.63 -16.26 -3.62
N GLU A 66 -14.34 -16.13 -3.37
CA GLU A 66 -13.81 -15.94 -2.02
C GLU A 66 -14.06 -14.49 -1.59
N MET A 67 -14.70 -14.29 -0.42
CA MET A 67 -14.97 -12.97 0.13
C MET A 67 -14.32 -12.83 1.51
N HIS A 68 -13.21 -12.11 1.58
CA HIS A 68 -12.57 -11.75 2.84
C HIS A 68 -13.16 -10.43 3.36
N GLN A 69 -14.15 -10.50 4.24
CA GLN A 69 -14.75 -9.32 4.87
C GLN A 69 -14.90 -9.49 6.39
N LYS A 70 -14.62 -8.40 7.14
CA LYS A 70 -14.84 -8.30 8.59
C LYS A 70 -16.22 -7.72 8.87
N PHE A 71 -16.94 -8.30 9.83
CA PHE A 71 -18.27 -7.84 10.22
C PHE A 71 -18.33 -7.57 11.73
N THR A 72 -18.89 -6.43 12.13
CA THR A 72 -19.13 -6.09 13.54
C THR A 72 -20.63 -6.14 13.82
N ALA A 73 -21.05 -6.86 14.86
CA ALA A 73 -22.46 -7.01 15.22
C ALA A 73 -22.76 -6.25 16.52
N THR A 74 -23.84 -5.46 16.52
CA THR A 74 -24.32 -4.77 17.73
C THR A 74 -25.72 -5.28 18.09
N GLY A 75 -25.87 -5.84 19.29
CA GLY A 75 -27.17 -6.30 19.84
C GLY A 75 -27.57 -5.45 21.05
N GLY A 76 -28.87 -5.19 21.21
CA GLY A 76 -29.40 -4.24 22.19
C GLY A 76 -28.99 -4.46 23.65
N LEU A 77 -29.05 -3.35 24.42
CA LEU A 77 -28.89 -3.15 25.88
C LEU A 77 -27.65 -3.72 26.60
N PHE A 78 -26.91 -4.67 26.01
CA PHE A 78 -25.68 -5.23 26.58
C PHE A 78 -24.61 -5.42 25.51
N GLY A 79 -23.98 -4.30 25.12
CA GLY A 79 -22.64 -4.30 24.52
C GLY A 79 -22.51 -4.73 23.05
N THR A 80 -21.49 -4.18 22.40
CA THR A 80 -21.04 -4.52 21.05
C THR A 80 -20.18 -5.79 21.08
N HIS A 81 -20.39 -6.73 20.16
CA HIS A 81 -19.57 -7.95 20.04
C HIS A 81 -18.93 -8.01 18.64
N GLU A 82 -17.61 -8.13 18.57
CA GLU A 82 -16.87 -8.34 17.31
C GLU A 82 -16.82 -9.84 16.96
N ILE A 83 -17.14 -10.18 15.70
CA ILE A 83 -17.00 -11.55 15.17
C ILE A 83 -16.03 -11.50 13.98
N ASN A 84 -14.90 -12.19 14.10
CA ASN A 84 -13.86 -12.27 13.05
C ASN A 84 -13.88 -13.67 12.39
N GLY A 85 -13.85 -13.74 11.05
CA GLY A 85 -13.69 -15.01 10.32
C GLY A 85 -13.71 -14.85 8.78
N ASP A 86 -13.19 -15.84 8.06
CA ASP A 86 -13.18 -15.92 6.59
C ASP A 86 -14.45 -16.61 6.06
N TRP A 87 -15.10 -16.04 5.06
CA TRP A 87 -16.36 -16.54 4.52
C TRP A 87 -16.24 -16.87 3.01
N GLU A 88 -16.59 -18.09 2.64
CA GLU A 88 -16.58 -18.60 1.25
C GLU A 88 -18.02 -18.78 0.76
N PHE A 89 -18.41 -18.12 -0.32
CA PHE A 89 -19.71 -18.32 -0.96
C PHE A 89 -19.56 -19.27 -2.16
N ILE A 90 -20.27 -20.40 -2.13
CA ILE A 90 -20.24 -21.43 -3.15
C ILE A 90 -21.59 -21.43 -3.87
N GLU A 91 -21.58 -20.98 -5.13
CA GLU A 91 -22.77 -20.95 -5.98
C GLU A 91 -22.99 -22.32 -6.66
N ARG A 92 -24.15 -22.94 -6.44
CA ARG A 92 -24.61 -24.17 -7.10
C ARG A 92 -25.87 -23.89 -7.92
N GLY A 93 -25.68 -23.34 -9.12
CA GLY A 93 -26.77 -23.07 -10.06
C GLY A 93 -27.79 -22.04 -9.55
N ASP A 94 -28.84 -21.83 -10.34
CA ASP A 94 -29.68 -20.61 -10.40
C ASP A 94 -30.46 -20.19 -9.12
N SER A 95 -30.22 -20.80 -7.95
CA SER A 95 -30.77 -20.30 -6.68
C SER A 95 -30.18 -20.92 -5.40
N GLN A 96 -29.11 -21.70 -5.48
CA GLN A 96 -28.52 -22.33 -4.29
C GLN A 96 -27.11 -21.80 -4.06
N GLY A 97 -26.91 -21.14 -2.93
CA GLY A 97 -25.62 -20.65 -2.47
C GLY A 97 -25.30 -21.22 -1.10
N LEU A 98 -24.05 -21.66 -0.92
CA LEU A 98 -23.55 -22.19 0.34
C LEU A 98 -22.55 -21.18 0.92
N LEU A 99 -22.83 -20.65 2.11
CA LEU A 99 -21.95 -19.70 2.79
C LEU A 99 -21.18 -20.47 3.88
N LYS A 100 -19.87 -20.58 3.70
CA LYS A 100 -18.98 -21.42 4.50
C LYS A 100 -18.02 -20.54 5.29
N LEU A 101 -18.09 -20.61 6.62
CA LEU A 101 -17.13 -19.97 7.51
C LEU A 101 -15.91 -20.90 7.66
N THR A 102 -14.74 -20.45 7.22
CA THR A 102 -13.57 -21.32 7.03
C THR A 102 -12.73 -21.49 8.30
N TYR A 103 -12.95 -20.71 9.35
CA TYR A 103 -12.17 -20.85 10.58
C TYR A 103 -12.95 -20.50 11.86
N LEU A 104 -12.94 -21.43 12.80
CA LEU A 104 -13.25 -21.25 14.21
C LEU A 104 -12.20 -22.03 15.00
N ALA A 105 -11.35 -21.34 15.75
CA ALA A 105 -10.40 -21.99 16.64
C ALA A 105 -11.13 -22.80 17.72
N ASP A 106 -10.62 -24.02 17.96
CA ASP A 106 -10.96 -25.01 19.00
C ASP A 106 -12.33 -25.71 18.96
N THR A 107 -12.38 -27.02 18.63
CA THR A 107 -12.83 -28.15 19.52
C THR A 107 -13.09 -29.51 18.85
N VAL A 108 -13.25 -30.52 19.73
CA VAL A 108 -13.28 -32.00 19.67
C VAL A 108 -14.65 -32.62 19.35
N LEU A 109 -14.75 -33.56 18.38
CA LEU A 109 -15.62 -34.78 18.34
C LEU A 109 -15.75 -35.39 16.90
N GLY A 110 -15.53 -36.71 16.74
CA GLY A 110 -15.50 -37.42 15.44
C GLY A 110 -16.84 -37.95 14.89
N ILE A 111 -17.53 -37.13 14.09
CA ILE A 111 -18.63 -37.49 13.17
C ILE A 111 -18.34 -36.79 11.83
N ASP A 112 -18.33 -37.53 10.71
CA ASP A 112 -17.77 -36.99 9.46
C ASP A 112 -18.76 -36.28 8.53
N SER A 113 -20.06 -36.64 8.50
CA SER A 113 -21.08 -35.79 7.85
C SER A 113 -22.51 -36.14 8.25
N MET A 114 -23.37 -35.12 8.29
CA MET A 114 -24.82 -35.26 8.43
C MET A 114 -25.49 -34.46 7.31
N SER A 115 -26.43 -35.08 6.60
CA SER A 115 -27.14 -34.40 5.50
C SER A 115 -28.65 -34.52 5.69
N ILE A 116 -29.33 -33.40 5.53
CA ILE A 116 -30.80 -33.31 5.55
C ILE A 116 -31.25 -33.19 4.11
N VAL A 117 -32.04 -34.16 3.65
CA VAL A 117 -32.63 -34.13 2.30
C VAL A 117 -34.09 -33.75 2.45
N ALA A 118 -34.43 -32.57 1.94
CA ALA A 118 -35.80 -32.08 1.89
C ALA A 118 -36.27 -32.11 0.44
N GLU A 119 -37.09 -33.10 0.09
CA GLU A 119 -37.89 -33.06 -1.13
C GLU A 119 -39.25 -32.43 -0.82
N LYS A 120 -39.88 -31.85 -1.84
CA LYS A 120 -41.06 -30.99 -1.70
C LYS A 120 -42.19 -31.69 -0.93
N GLY A 121 -42.29 -31.41 0.36
CA GLY A 121 -43.33 -31.92 1.27
C GLY A 121 -42.93 -33.05 2.23
N GLN A 122 -41.68 -33.53 2.24
CA GLN A 122 -41.18 -34.50 3.24
C GLN A 122 -39.74 -34.19 3.70
N GLN A 123 -39.47 -34.41 4.98
CA GLN A 123 -38.14 -34.31 5.59
C GLN A 123 -37.75 -35.68 6.13
N HIS A 124 -36.63 -36.24 5.64
CA HIS A 124 -36.02 -37.45 6.19
C HIS A 124 -34.55 -37.17 6.50
N PHE A 125 -34.04 -37.82 7.53
CA PHE A 125 -32.62 -37.75 7.90
C PHE A 125 -31.92 -38.98 7.32
N VAL A 126 -30.86 -38.75 6.55
CA VAL A 126 -30.02 -39.82 6.02
C VAL A 126 -28.66 -39.75 6.71
N LEU A 127 -28.33 -40.81 7.44
CA LEU A 127 -27.03 -40.98 8.07
C LEU A 127 -26.17 -41.89 7.20
N SER A 128 -24.92 -41.50 6.96
CA SER A 128 -23.94 -42.31 6.23
C SER A 128 -22.80 -42.69 7.17
N ASP A 129 -22.43 -43.97 7.22
CA ASP A 129 -21.31 -44.45 8.04
C ASP A 129 -19.95 -44.37 7.30
N GLU A 130 -18.85 -44.67 8.02
CA GLU A 130 -17.47 -44.66 7.49
C GLU A 130 -17.24 -45.60 6.29
N GLN A 131 -18.20 -46.47 5.96
CA GLN A 131 -18.15 -47.44 4.86
C GLN A 131 -19.06 -47.03 3.68
N GLY A 132 -19.80 -45.92 3.80
CA GLY A 132 -20.67 -45.37 2.77
C GLY A 132 -22.09 -45.96 2.76
N ASN A 133 -22.52 -46.66 3.82
CA ASN A 133 -23.87 -47.19 3.91
C ASN A 133 -24.85 -46.12 4.42
N GLN A 134 -25.99 -45.99 3.76
CA GLN A 134 -27.02 -45.00 4.10
C GLN A 134 -28.15 -45.62 4.94
N HIS A 135 -28.51 -44.94 6.02
CA HIS A 135 -29.61 -45.30 6.90
C HIS A 135 -30.63 -44.16 6.99
N GLU A 136 -31.87 -44.43 6.56
CA GLU A 136 -33.01 -43.50 6.68
C GLU A 136 -33.69 -43.63 8.04
N ILE A 137 -33.90 -42.50 8.72
CA ILE A 137 -34.57 -42.47 10.04
C ILE A 137 -35.76 -41.50 10.03
N ASN A 138 -36.88 -41.98 10.56
CA ASN A 138 -38.13 -41.22 10.68
C ASN A 138 -38.10 -40.33 11.95
N PRO A 139 -38.38 -39.01 11.85
CA PRO A 139 -38.21 -38.06 12.95
C PRO A 139 -39.05 -38.29 14.22
N LYS A 140 -40.03 -39.21 14.21
CA LYS A 140 -40.91 -39.46 15.37
C LYS A 140 -40.28 -40.30 16.48
N ASP A 141 -39.16 -40.98 16.22
CA ASP A 141 -38.57 -41.95 17.14
C ASP A 141 -37.39 -41.41 17.97
N PHE A 142 -37.07 -40.11 17.87
CA PHE A 142 -35.94 -39.50 18.59
C PHE A 142 -36.41 -38.61 19.75
N LYS A 143 -36.00 -38.92 20.98
CA LYS A 143 -36.07 -38.01 22.13
C LYS A 143 -34.67 -37.82 22.71
N LEU A 144 -34.05 -36.69 22.40
CA LEU A 144 -32.87 -36.20 23.12
C LEU A 144 -33.18 -34.80 23.66
N ALA A 145 -33.20 -34.68 24.98
CA ALA A 145 -33.41 -33.41 25.66
C ALA A 145 -32.07 -32.67 25.76
N ILE A 146 -31.91 -31.58 25.01
CA ILE A 146 -30.90 -30.56 25.29
C ILE A 146 -31.59 -29.19 25.23
N SER A 147 -31.59 -28.52 26.38
CA SER A 147 -32.14 -27.20 26.60
C SER A 147 -31.09 -26.14 26.24
N GLN A 148 -31.33 -25.34 25.20
CA GLN A 148 -31.39 -23.86 25.25
C GLN A 148 -31.48 -23.28 23.82
N LYS A 149 -32.66 -22.75 23.48
CA LYS A 149 -33.08 -21.89 22.35
C LYS A 149 -32.17 -21.84 21.11
N GLU A 150 -32.65 -22.49 20.06
CA GLU A 150 -32.28 -22.23 18.66
C GLU A 150 -32.53 -20.75 18.32
N LEU A 151 -31.47 -20.04 17.88
CA LEU A 151 -31.57 -18.68 17.33
C LEU A 151 -31.70 -18.80 15.80
N SER A 152 -32.91 -18.57 15.27
CA SER A 152 -33.19 -18.47 13.84
C SER A 152 -32.87 -17.04 13.36
N LEU A 153 -31.97 -16.89 12.38
CA LEU A 153 -31.60 -15.60 11.76
C LEU A 153 -32.00 -15.61 10.29
N VAL A 154 -32.76 -14.61 9.87
CA VAL A 154 -33.18 -14.38 8.48
C VAL A 154 -32.45 -13.16 7.94
N ILE A 155 -31.77 -13.31 6.80
CA ILE A 155 -31.17 -12.18 6.07
C ILE A 155 -32.32 -11.38 5.46
N LYS A 156 -32.59 -10.21 6.03
CA LYS A 156 -33.66 -9.31 5.59
C LYS A 156 -33.21 -8.39 4.46
N GLN A 157 -31.95 -8.00 4.47
CA GLN A 157 -31.37 -7.09 3.48
C GLN A 157 -29.87 -7.38 3.34
N LEU A 158 -29.39 -7.39 2.09
CA LEU A 158 -27.98 -7.50 1.74
C LEU A 158 -27.70 -6.50 0.60
N ASP A 159 -27.00 -5.42 0.92
CA ASP A 159 -26.46 -4.48 -0.05
C ASP A 159 -24.95 -4.23 0.20
N LEU A 160 -24.31 -3.42 -0.65
CA LEU A 160 -22.86 -3.15 -0.60
C LEU A 160 -22.39 -2.61 0.76
N GLU A 161 -23.29 -2.01 1.55
CA GLU A 161 -22.94 -1.32 2.78
C GLU A 161 -23.62 -1.92 4.02
N ASN A 162 -24.62 -2.79 3.89
CA ASN A 162 -25.40 -3.29 5.02
C ASN A 162 -25.86 -4.75 4.84
N LEU A 163 -25.76 -5.51 5.92
CA LEU A 163 -26.32 -6.83 6.12
C LEU A 163 -27.28 -6.77 7.31
N VAL A 164 -28.58 -6.93 7.07
CA VAL A 164 -29.59 -6.93 8.15
C VAL A 164 -30.02 -8.37 8.43
N LEU A 165 -29.74 -8.85 9.64
CA LEU A 165 -30.15 -10.15 10.15
C LEU A 165 -31.33 -9.97 11.11
N GLN A 166 -32.35 -10.82 11.07
CA GLN A 166 -33.51 -10.72 11.96
C GLN A 166 -33.85 -12.09 12.56
N SER A 167 -34.06 -12.13 13.88
CA SER A 167 -34.63 -13.28 14.59
C SER A 167 -36.07 -13.01 14.99
N ASP A 168 -36.68 -13.99 15.65
CA ASP A 168 -38.03 -13.90 16.22
C ASP A 168 -38.20 -12.73 17.20
N THR A 169 -37.13 -12.22 17.82
CA THR A 169 -37.20 -11.14 18.83
C THR A 169 -36.38 -9.89 18.50
N ASP A 170 -35.31 -10.03 17.72
CA ASP A 170 -34.30 -8.96 17.54
C ASP A 170 -33.91 -8.79 16.07
N THR A 171 -33.54 -7.57 15.68
CA THR A 171 -32.99 -7.26 14.36
C THR A 171 -31.58 -6.71 14.54
N TRP A 172 -30.60 -7.32 13.88
CA TRP A 172 -29.21 -6.90 13.85
C TRP A 172 -28.91 -6.29 12.48
N GLU A 173 -28.39 -5.08 12.49
CA GLU A 173 -27.94 -4.39 11.28
C GLU A 173 -26.41 -4.34 11.32
N LEU A 174 -25.79 -5.10 10.44
CA LEU A 174 -24.34 -5.12 10.22
C LEU A 174 -24.03 -4.20 9.05
N SER A 175 -23.72 -2.96 9.35
CA SER A 175 -23.19 -2.05 8.34
C SER A 175 -21.72 -2.35 8.10
N TYR A 176 -21.33 -2.47 6.83
CA TYR A 176 -19.94 -2.41 6.38
C TYR A 176 -19.34 -1.10 6.89
N GLN A 177 -18.52 -1.21 7.93
CA GLN A 177 -17.65 -0.14 8.34
C GLN A 177 -16.36 -0.34 7.52
N PRO A 178 -16.02 0.56 6.58
CA PRO A 178 -14.71 0.51 5.96
C PRO A 178 -13.67 0.49 7.09
N PRO A 179 -12.56 -0.26 6.98
CA PRO A 179 -11.57 -0.39 8.05
C PRO A 179 -11.13 1.00 8.52
N SER A 180 -11.76 1.47 9.59
CA SER A 180 -11.43 2.76 10.17
C SER A 180 -10.22 2.49 11.03
N LEU A 181 -9.06 2.92 10.57
CA LEU A 181 -7.93 3.11 11.46
C LEU A 181 -8.45 4.01 12.59
N GLU A 182 -8.61 3.46 13.79
CA GLU A 182 -8.94 4.29 14.95
C GLU A 182 -7.83 5.31 15.08
N THR A 183 -8.13 6.55 14.70
CA THR A 183 -7.15 7.64 14.75
C THR A 183 -7.08 8.20 16.18
N THR A 184 -7.38 7.42 17.21
CA THR A 184 -7.40 7.90 18.59
C THR A 184 -5.99 8.27 19.03
N PHE A 185 -5.84 9.43 19.66
CA PHE A 185 -4.56 9.80 20.24
C PHE A 185 -4.35 9.02 21.52
N SER A 186 -3.37 8.11 21.53
CA SER A 186 -2.90 7.46 22.75
C SER A 186 -1.70 8.22 23.31
N PHE A 187 -1.72 8.50 24.62
CA PHE A 187 -0.59 9.15 25.30
C PHE A 187 0.71 8.35 25.13
N ILE A 188 0.61 7.02 25.15
CA ILE A 188 1.75 6.12 24.94
C ILE A 188 2.28 6.25 23.52
N SER A 189 1.39 6.28 22.52
CA SER A 189 1.77 6.44 21.11
C SER A 189 2.42 7.80 20.82
N ILE A 190 1.98 8.87 21.49
CA ILE A 190 2.62 10.19 21.42
C ILE A 190 4.02 10.16 22.02
N LEU A 191 4.19 9.64 23.24
CA LEU A 191 5.51 9.55 23.88
C LEU A 191 6.48 8.69 23.06
N ARG A 192 6.00 7.56 22.54
CA ARG A 192 6.78 6.66 21.67
C ARG A 192 7.17 7.34 20.37
N GLY A 193 6.26 8.07 19.73
CA GLY A 193 6.55 8.86 18.52
C GLY A 193 7.58 9.96 18.77
N LEU A 194 7.47 10.69 19.89
CA LEU A 194 8.47 11.70 20.29
C LEU A 194 9.84 11.07 20.54
N LEU A 195 9.89 9.92 21.22
CA LEU A 195 11.12 9.15 21.39
C LEU A 195 11.72 8.76 20.04
N GLY A 196 10.89 8.32 19.09
CA GLY A 196 11.31 7.99 17.73
C GLY A 196 11.90 9.16 16.98
N ILE A 197 11.23 10.32 17.00
CA ILE A 197 11.75 11.55 16.38
C ILE A 197 13.11 11.93 16.98
N ILE A 198 13.23 11.90 18.32
CA ILE A 198 14.49 12.21 19.01
C ILE A 198 15.58 11.21 18.62
N ALA A 199 15.29 9.92 18.57
CA ALA A 199 16.24 8.89 18.19
C ALA A 199 16.73 9.06 16.74
N LEU A 200 15.83 9.32 15.79
CA LEU A 200 16.19 9.54 14.38
C LEU A 200 17.03 10.81 14.20
N ILE A 201 16.68 11.90 14.89
CA ILE A 201 17.48 13.14 14.92
C ILE A 201 18.84 12.90 15.57
N ALA A 202 18.90 12.09 16.64
CA ALA A 202 20.16 11.75 17.29
C ALA A 202 21.07 10.94 16.36
N ILE A 203 20.53 9.99 15.59
CA ILE A 203 21.28 9.27 14.56
C ILE A 203 21.84 10.27 13.53
N ALA A 204 21.00 11.15 12.97
CA ALA A 204 21.46 12.17 12.03
C ALA A 204 22.55 13.08 12.64
N PHE A 205 22.40 13.48 13.90
CA PHE A 205 23.36 14.32 14.61
C PHE A 205 24.70 13.62 14.85
N LEU A 206 24.68 12.32 15.17
CA LEU A 206 25.89 11.51 15.33
C LEU A 206 26.72 11.49 14.06
N PHE A 207 26.05 11.34 12.91
CA PHE A 207 26.65 11.35 11.57
C PHE A 207 26.71 12.75 10.94
N SER A 208 26.63 13.84 11.71
CA SER A 208 26.79 15.20 11.17
C SER A 208 28.25 15.54 10.85
N THR A 209 28.51 16.26 9.75
CA THR A 209 29.85 16.78 9.42
C THR A 209 30.26 17.94 10.32
N ASN A 210 29.30 18.75 10.80
CA ASN A 210 29.58 19.91 11.63
C ASN A 210 28.41 20.22 12.58
N ARG A 211 28.40 19.55 13.74
CA ARG A 211 27.36 19.67 14.77
C ARG A 211 27.09 21.10 15.27
N LYS A 212 28.07 22.01 15.16
CA LYS A 212 27.95 23.41 15.61
C LYS A 212 27.24 24.32 14.61
N LYS A 213 27.16 23.91 13.33
CA LYS A 213 26.57 24.70 12.25
C LYS A 213 25.15 24.27 11.88
N ILE A 214 24.58 23.30 12.58
CA ILE A 214 23.19 22.85 12.37
C ILE A 214 22.23 24.01 12.63
N SER A 215 21.40 24.35 11.63
CA SER A 215 20.34 25.34 11.76
C SER A 215 19.11 24.74 12.45
N TRP A 216 19.09 24.74 13.77
CA TRP A 216 17.96 24.22 14.56
C TRP A 216 16.62 24.93 14.27
N ARG A 217 16.66 26.17 13.76
CA ARG A 217 15.48 26.86 13.22
C ARG A 217 14.88 26.10 12.02
N THR A 218 15.70 25.73 11.04
CA THR A 218 15.24 24.97 9.86
C THR A 218 14.72 23.60 10.26
N VAL A 219 15.43 22.91 11.17
CA VAL A 219 15.00 21.62 11.73
C VAL A 219 13.65 21.73 12.43
N GLY A 220 13.48 22.71 13.32
CA GLY A 220 12.25 22.92 14.08
C GLY A 220 11.06 23.27 13.17
N ILE A 221 11.24 24.18 12.22
CA ILE A 221 10.17 24.53 11.25
C ILE A 221 9.83 23.33 10.37
N GLY A 222 10.83 22.56 9.93
CA GLY A 222 10.60 21.35 9.15
C GLY A 222 9.79 20.30 9.90
N LEU A 223 10.10 20.05 11.17
CA LEU A 223 9.36 19.12 12.02
C LEU A 223 7.91 19.59 12.23
N ILE A 224 7.72 20.89 12.51
CA ILE A 224 6.38 21.48 12.62
C ILE A 224 5.60 21.29 11.32
N LEU A 225 6.23 21.55 10.17
CA LEU A 225 5.59 21.37 8.87
C LEU A 225 5.19 19.90 8.63
N GLN A 226 6.06 18.93 8.97
CA GLN A 226 5.71 17.51 8.85
C GLN A 226 4.57 17.10 9.79
N VAL A 227 4.59 17.55 11.05
CA VAL A 227 3.51 17.26 12.02
C VAL A 227 2.19 17.85 11.53
N LEU A 228 2.20 19.09 11.03
CA LEU A 228 1.01 19.74 10.47
C LEU A 228 0.47 19.01 9.23
N LEU A 229 1.35 18.57 8.33
CA LEU A 229 0.95 17.75 7.18
C LEU A 229 0.38 16.40 7.62
N ALA A 230 1.02 15.71 8.55
CA ALA A 230 0.58 14.41 9.05
C ALA A 230 -0.80 14.52 9.72
N ILE A 231 -1.00 15.48 10.62
CA ILE A 231 -2.30 15.74 11.25
C ILE A 231 -3.33 16.17 10.21
N GLY A 232 -2.96 17.05 9.28
CA GLY A 232 -3.83 17.46 8.18
C GLY A 232 -4.39 16.25 7.42
N ILE A 233 -3.51 15.37 6.96
CA ILE A 233 -3.87 14.21 6.13
C ILE A 233 -4.63 13.15 6.93
N LEU A 234 -4.33 12.96 8.22
CA LEU A 234 -4.93 11.90 9.02
C LEU A 234 -6.20 12.32 9.78
N LYS A 235 -6.39 13.62 10.05
CA LYS A 235 -7.47 14.11 10.91
C LYS A 235 -8.36 15.20 10.29
N VAL A 236 -7.86 15.97 9.32
CA VAL A 236 -8.58 17.13 8.81
C VAL A 236 -9.32 16.75 7.53
N GLY A 237 -10.65 16.63 7.62
CA GLY A 237 -11.49 16.13 6.51
C GLY A 237 -11.29 16.85 5.17
N PHE A 238 -11.15 18.19 5.15
CA PHE A 238 -10.88 18.91 3.90
C PHE A 238 -9.52 18.55 3.28
N VAL A 239 -8.49 18.33 4.10
CA VAL A 239 -7.16 17.91 3.60
C VAL A 239 -7.22 16.47 3.10
N GLN A 240 -7.95 15.59 3.80
CA GLN A 240 -8.24 14.23 3.31
C GLN A 240 -8.89 14.26 1.94
N SER A 241 -9.96 15.04 1.77
CA SER A 241 -10.65 15.17 0.48
C SER A 241 -9.74 15.70 -0.63
N PHE A 242 -8.80 16.60 -0.30
CA PHE A 242 -7.79 17.07 -1.27
C PHE A 242 -6.87 15.95 -1.74
N PHE A 243 -6.30 15.17 -0.82
CA PHE A 243 -5.43 14.03 -1.18
C PHE A 243 -6.20 12.87 -1.81
N GLU A 244 -7.48 12.67 -1.46
CA GLU A 244 -8.37 11.70 -2.12
C GLU A 244 -8.70 12.13 -3.54
N ALA A 245 -8.91 13.41 -3.80
CA ALA A 245 -9.10 13.91 -5.16
C ALA A 245 -7.87 13.67 -6.04
N ILE A 246 -6.67 13.91 -5.50
CA ILE A 246 -5.42 13.59 -6.21
C ILE A 246 -5.26 12.07 -6.36
N GLY A 247 -5.51 11.30 -5.31
CA GLY A 247 -5.43 9.84 -5.35
C GLY A 247 -6.38 9.23 -6.38
N SER A 248 -7.62 9.72 -6.46
CA SER A 248 -8.61 9.32 -7.45
C SER A 248 -8.13 9.62 -8.88
N PHE A 249 -7.47 10.75 -9.11
CA PHE A 249 -6.85 11.05 -10.40
C PHE A 249 -5.78 10.00 -10.79
N PHE A 250 -4.94 9.56 -9.84
CA PHE A 250 -3.98 8.48 -10.11
C PHE A 250 -4.67 7.15 -10.40
N VAL A 251 -5.75 6.81 -9.68
CA VAL A 251 -6.51 5.58 -9.93
C VAL A 251 -7.15 5.59 -11.33
N VAL A 252 -7.75 6.72 -11.75
CA VAL A 252 -8.31 6.84 -13.11
C VAL A 252 -7.22 6.68 -14.18
N ILE A 253 -6.01 7.19 -13.94
CA ILE A 253 -4.89 6.98 -14.87
C ILE A 253 -4.48 5.51 -14.95
N LEU A 254 -4.52 4.76 -13.84
CA LEU A 254 -4.27 3.32 -13.85
C LEU A 254 -5.28 2.62 -14.77
N ASP A 255 -6.54 3.04 -14.76
CA ASP A 255 -7.58 2.47 -15.61
C ASP A 255 -7.31 2.76 -17.10
N PHE A 256 -6.87 3.96 -17.47
CA PHE A 256 -6.44 4.25 -18.84
C PHE A 256 -5.25 3.41 -19.30
N THR A 257 -4.32 3.15 -18.38
CA THR A 257 -3.18 2.25 -18.67
C THR A 257 -3.66 0.81 -18.84
N LYS A 258 -4.65 0.38 -18.05
CA LYS A 258 -5.27 -0.95 -18.17
C LYS A 258 -5.89 -1.13 -19.56
N GLU A 259 -6.62 -0.15 -20.09
CA GLU A 259 -7.15 -0.19 -21.47
C GLU A 259 -6.05 -0.40 -22.51
N GLY A 260 -4.96 0.37 -22.44
CA GLY A 260 -3.81 0.22 -23.33
C GLY A 260 -3.11 -1.14 -23.20
N SER A 261 -3.05 -1.68 -21.98
CA SER A 261 -2.44 -2.98 -21.68
C SER A 261 -3.31 -4.13 -22.17
N THR A 262 -4.64 -4.04 -22.01
CA THR A 262 -5.62 -5.00 -22.54
C THR A 262 -5.55 -5.04 -24.06
N PHE A 263 -5.41 -3.90 -24.73
CA PHE A 263 -5.21 -3.85 -26.18
C PHE A 263 -3.92 -4.57 -26.61
N LEU A 264 -2.81 -4.38 -25.89
CA LEU A 264 -1.51 -4.95 -26.26
C LEU A 264 -1.37 -6.44 -25.89
N PHE A 265 -1.90 -6.85 -24.74
CA PHE A 265 -1.65 -8.16 -24.15
C PHE A 265 -2.91 -9.06 -24.11
N GLY A 266 -4.10 -8.54 -24.40
CA GLY A 266 -5.34 -9.32 -24.49
C GLY A 266 -5.61 -10.15 -23.23
N GLY A 267 -5.86 -11.45 -23.42
CA GLY A 267 -6.17 -12.39 -22.34
C GLY A 267 -5.08 -12.54 -21.27
N PHE A 268 -3.84 -12.11 -21.51
CA PHE A 268 -2.79 -12.10 -20.47
C PHE A 268 -3.05 -11.07 -19.35
N MET A 269 -4.00 -10.16 -19.53
CA MET A 269 -4.44 -9.20 -18.50
C MET A 269 -5.56 -9.74 -17.60
N ASP A 270 -6.12 -10.90 -17.92
CA ASP A 270 -7.22 -11.49 -17.16
C ASP A 270 -6.69 -12.21 -15.90
N VAL A 271 -6.92 -11.59 -14.74
CA VAL A 271 -6.47 -12.09 -13.44
C VAL A 271 -7.20 -13.37 -13.05
N ASP A 272 -8.46 -13.54 -13.46
CA ASP A 272 -9.27 -14.69 -13.05
C ASP A 272 -8.79 -15.97 -13.73
N THR A 273 -8.29 -15.86 -14.96
CA THR A 273 -7.80 -17.01 -15.73
C THR A 273 -6.28 -17.19 -15.67
N MET A 274 -5.51 -16.10 -15.72
CA MET A 274 -4.04 -16.14 -15.80
C MET A 274 -3.34 -15.83 -14.46
N GLY A 275 -4.10 -15.40 -13.45
CA GLY A 275 -3.55 -14.88 -12.21
C GLY A 275 -2.92 -13.49 -12.38
N PHE A 276 -2.40 -12.95 -11.28
CA PHE A 276 -1.73 -11.65 -11.29
C PHE A 276 -0.34 -11.77 -11.93
N ILE A 277 -0.22 -11.37 -13.22
CA ILE A 277 1.08 -11.33 -13.91
C ILE A 277 1.68 -9.93 -13.81
N PHE A 278 2.66 -9.79 -12.91
CA PHE A 278 3.39 -8.55 -12.66
C PHE A 278 3.83 -7.82 -13.93
N ALA A 279 4.43 -8.55 -14.88
CA ALA A 279 5.02 -7.96 -16.08
C ALA A 279 4.00 -7.28 -16.98
N PHE A 280 2.76 -7.77 -17.01
CA PHE A 280 1.69 -7.20 -17.84
C PHE A 280 0.82 -6.20 -17.09
N GLN A 281 0.70 -6.33 -15.77
CA GLN A 281 -0.21 -5.49 -14.99
C GLN A 281 0.46 -4.24 -14.40
N VAL A 282 1.79 -4.26 -14.24
CA VAL A 282 2.49 -3.20 -13.50
C VAL A 282 3.52 -2.45 -14.34
N LEU A 283 4.29 -3.16 -15.17
CA LEU A 283 5.31 -2.51 -16.00
C LEU A 283 4.73 -1.51 -17.02
N PRO A 284 3.59 -1.76 -17.69
CA PRO A 284 3.01 -0.80 -18.63
C PRO A 284 2.63 0.53 -17.96
N THR A 285 2.23 0.48 -16.69
CA THR A 285 1.94 1.66 -15.88
C THR A 285 3.15 2.59 -15.76
N ILE A 286 4.34 2.02 -15.56
CA ILE A 286 5.60 2.78 -15.51
C ILE A 286 5.84 3.51 -16.85
N ILE A 287 5.61 2.82 -17.97
CA ILE A 287 5.80 3.37 -19.31
C ILE A 287 4.83 4.52 -19.57
N PHE A 288 3.54 4.31 -19.29
CA PHE A 288 2.49 5.32 -19.50
C PHE A 288 2.73 6.56 -18.65
N PHE A 289 3.02 6.40 -17.35
CA PHE A 289 3.28 7.53 -16.48
C PHE A 289 4.55 8.29 -16.83
N ALA A 290 5.60 7.64 -17.33
CA ALA A 290 6.79 8.33 -17.82
C ALA A 290 6.46 9.22 -19.03
N ALA A 291 5.66 8.70 -19.96
CA ALA A 291 5.15 9.47 -21.11
C ALA A 291 4.29 10.66 -20.67
N LEU A 292 3.36 10.44 -19.73
CA LEU A 292 2.49 11.48 -19.18
C LEU A 292 3.31 12.55 -18.44
N THR A 293 4.27 12.14 -17.61
CA THR A 293 5.11 13.07 -16.85
C THR A 293 5.96 13.93 -17.78
N SER A 294 6.56 13.33 -18.82
CA SER A 294 7.28 14.05 -19.87
C SER A 294 6.39 15.07 -20.60
N LEU A 295 5.15 14.68 -20.93
CA LEU A 295 4.17 15.60 -21.52
C LEU A 295 3.84 16.77 -20.58
N LEU A 296 3.55 16.50 -19.31
CA LEU A 296 3.23 17.55 -18.33
C LEU A 296 4.43 18.50 -18.10
N PHE A 297 5.65 17.98 -18.22
CA PHE A 297 6.86 18.77 -18.19
C PHE A 297 6.99 19.65 -19.44
N TYR A 298 6.77 19.11 -20.65
CA TYR A 298 6.79 19.90 -21.89
C TYR A 298 5.75 21.03 -21.86
N LEU A 299 4.55 20.76 -21.32
CA LEU A 299 3.46 21.73 -21.19
C LEU A 299 3.70 22.80 -20.10
N GLY A 300 4.75 22.67 -19.28
CA GLY A 300 5.04 23.65 -18.23
C GLY A 300 4.18 23.48 -16.96
N ILE A 301 3.43 22.39 -16.81
CA ILE A 301 2.49 22.19 -15.69
C ILE A 301 3.28 21.83 -14.42
N ILE A 302 4.21 20.87 -14.52
CA ILE A 302 5.05 20.45 -13.39
C ILE A 302 5.86 21.64 -12.87
N GLN A 303 6.43 22.45 -13.76
CA GLN A 303 7.24 23.62 -13.40
C GLN A 303 6.46 24.64 -12.58
N LYS A 304 5.18 24.89 -12.91
CA LYS A 304 4.32 25.82 -12.14
C LYS A 304 4.04 25.29 -10.74
N ILE A 305 3.71 24.01 -10.61
CA ILE A 305 3.43 23.38 -9.31
C ILE A 305 4.69 23.36 -8.45
N VAL A 306 5.80 22.90 -9.02
CA VAL A 306 7.10 22.79 -8.35
C VAL A 306 7.63 24.15 -7.94
N TYR A 307 7.46 25.20 -8.76
CA TYR A 307 7.80 26.58 -8.38
C TYR A 307 7.05 27.04 -7.12
N GLY A 308 5.73 26.81 -7.06
CA GLY A 308 4.92 27.19 -5.90
C GLY A 308 5.38 26.49 -4.62
N LEU A 309 5.61 25.17 -4.68
CA LEU A 309 6.11 24.40 -3.55
C LEU A 309 7.52 24.82 -3.14
N ALA A 310 8.41 25.04 -4.11
CA ALA A 310 9.76 25.51 -3.86
C ALA A 310 9.77 26.88 -3.19
N TRP A 311 8.95 27.82 -3.67
CA TRP A 311 8.81 29.14 -3.07
C TRP A 311 8.34 29.06 -1.61
N VAL A 312 7.34 28.22 -1.30
CA VAL A 312 6.87 28.00 0.08
C VAL A 312 8.00 27.44 0.95
N MET A 313 8.70 26.41 0.49
CA MET A 313 9.79 25.78 1.24
C MET A 313 10.97 26.73 1.45
N THR A 314 11.43 27.45 0.43
CA THR A 314 12.47 28.48 0.55
C THR A 314 12.09 29.55 1.57
N LYS A 315 10.84 30.06 1.54
CA LYS A 315 10.38 31.10 2.47
C LYS A 315 10.26 30.61 3.91
N LEU A 316 9.74 29.40 4.13
CA LEU A 316 9.52 28.87 5.46
C LEU A 316 10.80 28.32 6.11
N LEU A 317 11.60 27.57 5.35
CA LEU A 317 12.74 26.80 5.86
C LEU A 317 14.08 27.53 5.72
N GLY A 318 14.13 28.61 4.92
CA GLY A 318 15.33 29.40 4.70
C GLY A 318 16.41 28.64 3.93
N ILE A 319 16.01 27.80 2.98
CA ILE A 319 16.89 27.03 2.09
C ILE A 319 17.03 27.73 0.74
N SER A 320 18.05 27.37 -0.03
CA SER A 320 18.30 28.02 -1.33
C SER A 320 17.21 27.71 -2.35
N GLY A 321 17.06 28.60 -3.34
CA GLY A 321 16.07 28.42 -4.41
C GLY A 321 16.29 27.14 -5.21
N PRO A 322 17.53 26.88 -5.71
CA PRO A 322 17.83 25.66 -6.45
C PRO A 322 17.62 24.37 -5.65
N GLU A 323 18.09 24.29 -4.41
CA GLU A 323 17.90 23.06 -3.63
C GLU A 323 16.41 22.84 -3.29
N SER A 324 15.66 23.91 -3.05
CA SER A 324 14.22 23.85 -2.83
C SER A 324 13.45 23.42 -4.09
N LEU A 325 13.88 23.88 -5.28
CA LEU A 325 13.28 23.46 -6.55
C LEU A 325 13.49 21.97 -6.80
N SER A 326 14.69 21.45 -6.51
CA SER A 326 14.99 20.03 -6.63
C SER A 326 14.17 19.18 -5.64
N VAL A 327 14.06 19.59 -4.37
CA VAL A 327 13.24 18.86 -3.39
C VAL A 327 11.75 18.91 -3.74
N ALA A 328 11.24 20.06 -4.20
CA ALA A 328 9.87 20.19 -4.67
C ALA A 328 9.60 19.31 -5.91
N GLY A 329 10.56 19.28 -6.85
CA GLY A 329 10.48 18.45 -8.05
C GLY A 329 10.42 16.96 -7.70
N ASN A 330 11.20 16.53 -6.72
CA ASN A 330 11.29 15.14 -6.25
C ASN A 330 9.97 14.58 -5.68
N ILE A 331 8.98 15.42 -5.33
CA ILE A 331 7.64 14.96 -4.95
C ILE A 331 6.92 14.27 -6.13
N PHE A 332 7.24 14.66 -7.36
CA PHE A 332 6.58 14.17 -8.58
C PHE A 332 7.55 13.45 -9.52
N LEU A 333 8.79 13.93 -9.58
CA LEU A 333 9.87 13.46 -10.44
C LEU A 333 10.80 12.54 -9.65
N GLY A 334 11.51 11.65 -10.33
CA GLY A 334 12.49 10.78 -9.68
C GLY A 334 13.82 11.49 -9.42
N GLN A 335 14.71 10.73 -8.77
CA GLN A 335 16.03 11.21 -8.33
C GLN A 335 16.98 11.63 -9.46
N THR A 336 16.68 11.26 -10.71
CA THR A 336 17.47 11.63 -11.90
C THR A 336 16.84 12.75 -12.70
N GLU A 337 15.52 12.89 -12.66
CA GLU A 337 14.77 13.88 -13.43
C GLU A 337 14.66 15.21 -12.67
N SER A 338 14.48 15.19 -11.35
CA SER A 338 14.40 16.43 -10.57
C SER A 338 15.65 17.31 -10.67
N PRO A 339 16.89 16.77 -10.63
CA PRO A 339 18.11 17.56 -10.84
C PRO A 339 18.20 18.24 -12.21
N LEU A 340 17.47 17.77 -13.23
CA LEU A 340 17.42 18.43 -14.53
C LEU A 340 16.83 19.84 -14.44
N MET A 341 15.86 20.05 -13.55
CA MET A 341 15.24 21.36 -13.32
C MET A 341 16.21 22.40 -12.77
N ILE A 342 17.32 21.96 -12.18
CA ILE A 342 18.33 22.81 -11.57
C ILE A 342 19.69 22.67 -12.23
N LYS A 343 19.74 22.09 -13.44
CA LYS A 343 20.99 21.80 -14.17
C LYS A 343 21.93 23.00 -14.24
N ALA A 344 21.39 24.19 -14.50
CA ALA A 344 22.16 25.44 -14.61
C ALA A 344 22.86 25.86 -13.29
N TYR A 345 22.39 25.35 -12.15
CA TYR A 345 22.89 25.71 -10.82
C TYR A 345 23.78 24.64 -10.20
N LEU A 346 23.63 23.36 -10.59
CA LEU A 346 24.32 22.21 -9.98
C LEU A 346 25.84 22.40 -9.81
N GLU A 347 26.53 22.99 -10.79
CA GLU A 347 27.98 23.20 -10.71
C GLU A 347 28.39 24.24 -9.65
N LYS A 348 27.50 25.19 -9.35
CA LYS A 348 27.74 26.29 -8.41
C LYS A 348 27.23 25.98 -7.00
N MET A 349 26.47 24.91 -6.84
CA MET A 349 25.88 24.56 -5.56
C MET A 349 26.93 24.19 -4.50
N THR A 350 26.65 24.59 -3.26
CA THR A 350 27.44 24.29 -2.06
C THR A 350 27.41 22.79 -1.75
N ARG A 351 28.22 22.37 -0.78
CA ARG A 351 28.19 20.98 -0.30
C ARG A 351 26.86 20.63 0.36
N SER A 352 26.25 21.53 1.13
CA SER A 352 24.96 21.26 1.80
C SER A 352 23.81 21.20 0.79
N GLU A 353 23.83 22.08 -0.22
CA GLU A 353 22.86 22.07 -1.31
C GLU A 353 22.90 20.76 -2.12
N ILE A 354 24.09 20.29 -2.50
CA ILE A 354 24.25 19.01 -3.20
C ILE A 354 23.81 17.83 -2.32
N MET A 355 24.12 17.86 -1.01
CA MET A 355 23.63 16.86 -0.07
C MET A 355 22.09 16.82 -0.05
N LEU A 356 21.41 17.96 -0.07
CA LEU A 356 19.95 18.01 -0.10
C LEU A 356 19.39 17.53 -1.43
N VAL A 357 20.02 17.85 -2.57
CA VAL A 357 19.60 17.30 -3.88
C VAL A 357 19.63 15.78 -3.86
N MET A 358 20.72 15.19 -3.35
CA MET A 358 20.85 13.73 -3.26
C MET A 358 19.86 13.12 -2.26
N THR A 359 19.71 13.74 -1.09
CA THR A 359 18.79 13.29 -0.03
C THR A 359 17.35 13.35 -0.50
N GLY A 360 16.94 14.46 -1.14
CA GLY A 360 15.60 14.64 -1.67
C GLY A 360 15.24 13.54 -2.67
N GLY A 361 16.14 13.23 -3.60
CA GLY A 361 15.93 12.14 -4.56
C GLY A 361 15.80 10.76 -3.90
N MET A 362 16.54 10.47 -2.83
CA MET A 362 16.42 9.19 -2.10
C MET A 362 15.23 9.14 -1.13
N ALA A 363 14.73 10.29 -0.66
CA ALA A 363 13.66 10.35 0.32
C ALA A 363 12.26 10.21 -0.31
N THR A 364 12.09 10.56 -1.58
CA THR A 364 10.79 10.62 -2.25
C THR A 364 10.63 9.53 -3.31
N LEU A 365 9.43 9.45 -3.89
CA LEU A 365 9.09 8.56 -5.01
C LEU A 365 8.69 9.36 -6.24
N ALA A 366 9.02 8.83 -7.42
CA ALA A 366 8.52 9.35 -8.68
C ALA A 366 7.06 8.93 -8.92
N GLY A 367 6.27 9.78 -9.59
CA GLY A 367 4.88 9.48 -9.91
C GLY A 367 4.70 8.19 -10.73
N GLY A 368 5.67 7.85 -11.59
CA GLY A 368 5.56 6.65 -12.44
C GLY A 368 5.68 5.32 -11.69
N VAL A 369 6.41 5.29 -10.58
CA VAL A 369 6.52 4.08 -9.75
C VAL A 369 5.48 4.06 -8.62
N LEU A 370 5.00 5.24 -8.21
CA LEU A 370 3.91 5.40 -7.24
C LEU A 370 2.68 4.57 -7.64
N ALA A 371 2.33 4.64 -8.93
CA ALA A 371 1.22 3.93 -9.54
C ALA A 371 1.37 2.39 -9.43
N ALA A 372 2.59 1.87 -9.57
CA ALA A 372 2.89 0.46 -9.34
C ALA A 372 2.65 0.04 -7.88
N TYR A 373 3.05 0.87 -6.91
CA TYR A 373 2.86 0.56 -5.49
C TYR A 373 1.39 0.62 -5.07
N ILE A 374 0.60 1.52 -5.66
CA ILE A 374 -0.85 1.55 -5.49
C ILE A 374 -1.45 0.21 -5.96
N ALA A 375 -1.01 -0.30 -7.11
CA ALA A 375 -1.46 -1.59 -7.63
C ALA A 375 -1.02 -2.76 -6.73
N PHE A 376 0.22 -2.78 -6.20
CA PHE A 376 0.67 -3.85 -5.30
C PHE A 376 -0.14 -3.92 -4.01
N LEU A 377 -0.40 -2.78 -3.37
CA LEU A 377 -1.02 -2.75 -2.06
C LEU A 377 -2.55 -2.81 -2.14
N GLY A 378 -3.12 -2.19 -3.18
CA GLY A 378 -4.56 -2.10 -3.42
C GLY A 378 -5.15 -3.25 -4.23
N GLY A 379 -4.34 -4.03 -4.96
CA GLY A 379 -4.83 -5.10 -5.82
C GLY A 379 -5.82 -4.57 -6.87
N ASP A 380 -6.96 -5.25 -7.05
CA ASP A 380 -8.09 -4.79 -7.89
C ASP A 380 -9.21 -4.08 -7.11
N ASP A 381 -9.06 -3.92 -5.80
CA ASP A 381 -10.05 -3.24 -4.95
C ASP A 381 -9.92 -1.70 -5.09
N PRO A 382 -10.94 -1.01 -5.65
CA PRO A 382 -10.89 0.44 -5.85
C PRO A 382 -10.77 1.22 -4.54
N VAL A 383 -11.35 0.72 -3.44
CA VAL A 383 -11.32 1.37 -2.12
C VAL A 383 -9.92 1.30 -1.56
N GLN A 384 -9.26 0.14 -1.64
CA GLN A 384 -7.88 -0.01 -1.19
C GLN A 384 -6.88 0.74 -2.08
N ARG A 385 -7.09 0.76 -3.41
CA ARG A 385 -6.27 1.58 -4.32
C ARG A 385 -6.33 3.05 -3.94
N LEU A 386 -7.53 3.59 -3.70
CA LEU A 386 -7.69 4.98 -3.28
C LEU A 386 -7.05 5.24 -1.91
N PHE A 387 -7.22 4.31 -0.96
CA PHE A 387 -6.62 4.39 0.37
C PHE A 387 -5.09 4.48 0.28
N PHE A 388 -4.43 3.55 -0.43
CA PHE A 388 -2.97 3.56 -0.57
C PHE A 388 -2.49 4.70 -1.45
N ALA A 389 -3.24 5.11 -2.47
CA ALA A 389 -2.91 6.29 -3.27
C ALA A 389 -2.83 7.55 -2.41
N LYS A 390 -3.84 7.79 -1.56
CA LYS A 390 -3.86 8.90 -0.60
C LYS A 390 -2.60 8.89 0.27
N HIS A 391 -2.27 7.75 0.85
CA HIS A 391 -1.16 7.63 1.81
C HIS A 391 0.23 7.67 1.16
N LEU A 392 0.41 7.08 -0.01
CA LEU A 392 1.66 7.15 -0.75
C LEU A 392 1.93 8.58 -1.26
N LEU A 393 0.89 9.27 -1.75
CA LEU A 393 0.99 10.70 -2.10
C LEU A 393 1.37 11.53 -0.88
N ALA A 394 0.68 11.32 0.25
CA ALA A 394 0.98 11.98 1.51
C ALA A 394 2.44 11.74 1.95
N ALA A 395 2.91 10.50 1.83
CA ALA A 395 4.29 10.14 2.17
C ALA A 395 5.31 10.90 1.32
N SER A 396 5.08 11.03 -0.01
CA SER A 396 5.94 11.84 -0.88
C SER A 396 5.99 13.31 -0.48
N PHE A 397 4.84 13.92 -0.15
CA PHE A 397 4.80 15.32 0.32
C PHE A 397 5.48 15.51 1.68
N MET A 398 5.30 14.57 2.62
CA MET A 398 5.94 14.60 3.93
C MET A 398 7.45 14.34 3.86
N ALA A 399 7.91 13.56 2.88
CA ALA A 399 9.31 13.25 2.68
C ALA A 399 10.15 14.48 2.28
N ALA A 400 9.57 15.48 1.59
CA ALA A 400 10.29 16.71 1.21
C ALA A 400 10.84 17.50 2.43
N PRO A 401 10.02 17.93 3.41
CA PRO A 401 10.55 18.54 4.63
C PRO A 401 11.39 17.57 5.47
N GLY A 402 11.08 16.27 5.46
CA GLY A 402 11.92 15.24 6.10
C GLY A 402 13.35 15.20 5.56
N ALA A 403 13.49 15.24 4.23
CA ALA A 403 14.77 15.30 3.53
C ALA A 403 15.54 16.57 3.90
N ILE A 404 14.85 17.71 4.00
CA ILE A 404 15.46 18.99 4.41
C ILE A 404 15.99 18.89 5.84
N ILE A 405 15.18 18.39 6.78
CA ILE A 405 15.59 18.22 8.19
C ILE A 405 16.86 17.39 8.29
N ILE A 406 16.82 16.17 7.73
CA ILE A 406 17.92 15.21 7.90
C ILE A 406 19.17 15.65 7.13
N SER A 407 19.01 16.14 5.89
CA SER A 407 20.15 16.64 5.10
C SER A 407 20.86 17.80 5.79
N LYS A 408 20.11 18.78 6.29
CA LYS A 408 20.68 19.97 6.95
C LYS A 408 21.27 19.68 8.33
N ILE A 409 20.91 18.54 8.96
CA ILE A 409 21.62 18.02 10.13
C ILE A 409 22.93 17.32 9.70
N LEU A 410 22.88 16.45 8.70
CA LEU A 410 24.01 15.64 8.26
C LEU A 410 25.13 16.46 7.61
N VAL A 411 24.77 17.42 6.75
CA VAL A 411 25.68 18.37 6.11
C VAL A 411 25.05 19.77 6.21
N PRO A 412 25.29 20.49 7.33
CA PRO A 412 24.76 21.83 7.51
C PRO A 412 25.34 22.83 6.52
N GLU A 413 24.56 23.85 6.17
CA GLU A 413 25.01 24.93 5.32
C GLU A 413 26.03 25.81 6.05
N THR A 414 27.12 26.14 5.36
CA THR A 414 28.22 26.95 5.90
C THR A 414 28.56 28.14 5.04
N GLU A 415 28.07 28.16 3.81
CA GLU A 415 28.30 29.21 2.82
C GLU A 415 27.03 30.05 2.64
N ASP A 416 27.18 31.22 2.03
CA ASP A 416 26.01 32.06 1.70
C ASP A 416 25.21 31.42 0.57
N ILE A 417 23.88 31.45 0.72
CA ILE A 417 22.95 30.81 -0.22
C ILE A 417 22.15 31.85 -1.01
N ASN A 418 21.79 31.50 -2.25
CA ASN A 418 20.84 32.27 -3.04
C ASN A 418 19.42 31.74 -2.84
N THR A 419 18.53 32.57 -2.29
CA THR A 419 17.11 32.22 -2.08
C THR A 419 16.21 32.49 -3.28
N ASP A 420 16.74 33.02 -4.38
CA ASP A 420 15.95 33.27 -5.58
C ASP A 420 15.58 31.94 -6.24
N VAL A 421 14.27 31.71 -6.36
CA VAL A 421 13.71 30.57 -7.09
C VAL A 421 13.53 31.00 -8.53
N ASP A 422 14.34 30.45 -9.43
CA ASP A 422 14.18 30.60 -10.87
C ASP A 422 14.13 29.20 -11.52
N VAL A 423 13.20 29.02 -12.45
CA VAL A 423 13.00 27.76 -13.15
C VAL A 423 13.47 27.96 -14.58
N PRO A 424 14.56 27.27 -15.00
CA PRO A 424 15.01 27.30 -16.38
C PRO A 424 13.85 26.97 -17.32
N LYS A 425 13.67 27.78 -18.38
CA LYS A 425 12.60 27.62 -19.37
C LYS A 425 12.92 26.56 -20.44
N ASP A 426 13.92 25.72 -20.21
CA ASP A 426 14.33 24.68 -21.14
C ASP A 426 13.19 23.67 -21.29
N LYS A 427 12.73 23.49 -22.53
CA LYS A 427 11.66 22.54 -22.86
C LYS A 427 12.27 21.15 -23.10
N ILE A 428 11.63 20.12 -22.56
CA ILE A 428 11.92 18.72 -22.92
C ILE A 428 11.12 18.38 -24.17
N GLY A 429 11.80 18.12 -25.28
CA GLY A 429 11.15 17.82 -26.56
C GLY A 429 10.81 19.05 -27.39
N SER A 430 10.76 18.84 -28.71
CA SER A 430 10.46 19.88 -29.70
C SER A 430 8.95 20.17 -29.79
N ASN A 431 8.11 19.15 -29.61
CA ASN A 431 6.66 19.21 -29.69
C ASN A 431 5.99 18.18 -28.75
N VAL A 432 4.66 18.23 -28.64
CA VAL A 432 3.86 17.34 -27.77
C VAL A 432 4.12 15.86 -28.05
N LEU A 433 4.14 15.47 -29.33
CA LEU A 433 4.35 14.06 -29.71
C LEU A 433 5.77 13.62 -29.39
N ASP A 434 6.76 14.48 -29.65
CA ASP A 434 8.15 14.24 -29.31
C ASP A 434 8.34 14.07 -27.79
N ALA A 435 7.71 14.91 -26.97
CA ALA A 435 7.74 14.77 -25.51
C ALA A 435 7.15 13.42 -25.04
N ILE A 436 6.01 13.01 -25.61
CA ILE A 436 5.39 11.70 -25.32
C ILE A 436 6.33 10.57 -25.75
N SER A 437 6.85 10.58 -26.98
CA SER A 437 7.72 9.53 -27.50
C SER A 437 9.03 9.38 -26.70
N ASN A 438 9.64 10.49 -26.29
CA ASN A 438 10.82 10.46 -25.43
C ASN A 438 10.49 9.88 -24.05
N GLY A 439 9.39 10.34 -23.44
CA GLY A 439 8.93 9.81 -22.14
C GLY A 439 8.57 8.32 -22.19
N THR A 440 7.94 7.85 -23.27
CA THR A 440 7.66 6.42 -23.48
C THR A 440 8.95 5.60 -23.58
N SER A 441 9.95 6.11 -24.31
CA SER A 441 11.24 5.41 -24.48
C SER A 441 12.04 5.34 -23.19
N GLU A 442 12.02 6.41 -22.39
CA GLU A 442 12.60 6.43 -21.05
C GLU A 442 11.84 5.52 -20.09
N GLY A 443 10.51 5.55 -20.14
CA GLY A 443 9.63 4.68 -19.37
C GLY A 443 9.86 3.20 -19.66
N LEU A 444 10.04 2.83 -20.94
CA LEU A 444 10.36 1.45 -21.34
C LEU A 444 11.69 0.98 -20.76
N LYS A 445 12.73 1.81 -20.84
CA LYS A 445 14.03 1.50 -20.24
C LYS A 445 13.91 1.34 -18.73
N LEU A 446 13.16 2.23 -18.07
CA LEU A 446 12.90 2.14 -16.63
C LEU A 446 12.16 0.84 -16.28
N ALA A 447 11.07 0.53 -16.98
CA ALA A 447 10.28 -0.69 -16.76
C ALA A 447 11.12 -1.96 -16.98
N ALA A 448 11.93 -2.01 -18.03
CA ALA A 448 12.84 -3.13 -18.29
C ALA A 448 13.90 -3.28 -17.18
N ASN A 449 14.47 -2.16 -16.72
CA ASN A 449 15.42 -2.16 -15.61
C ASN A 449 14.78 -2.66 -14.32
N VAL A 450 13.55 -2.24 -14.00
CA VAL A 450 12.80 -2.72 -12.84
C VAL A 450 12.57 -4.23 -12.94
N ALA A 451 12.10 -4.72 -14.09
CA ALA A 451 11.84 -6.14 -14.30
C ALA A 451 13.10 -6.99 -14.12
N ALA A 452 14.21 -6.60 -14.77
CA ALA A 452 15.49 -7.29 -14.65
C ALA A 452 16.02 -7.27 -13.22
N MET A 453 15.92 -6.12 -12.55
CA MET A 453 16.37 -5.95 -11.17
C MET A 453 15.57 -6.83 -10.20
N LEU A 454 14.24 -6.89 -10.33
CA LEU A 454 13.40 -7.74 -9.50
C LEU A 454 13.74 -9.21 -9.66
N LEU A 455 13.88 -9.68 -10.91
CA LEU A 455 14.27 -11.06 -11.20
C LEU A 455 15.60 -11.42 -10.53
N VAL A 456 16.62 -10.58 -10.73
CA VAL A 456 17.96 -10.83 -10.19
C VAL A 456 17.95 -10.79 -8.66
N PHE A 457 17.33 -9.79 -8.03
CA PHE A 457 17.36 -9.69 -6.57
C PHE A 457 16.55 -10.79 -5.89
N VAL A 458 15.37 -11.16 -6.40
CA VAL A 458 14.61 -12.29 -5.85
C VAL A 458 15.43 -13.59 -5.94
N ALA A 459 16.12 -13.82 -7.06
CA ALA A 459 17.02 -14.97 -7.19
C ALA A 459 18.22 -14.90 -6.23
N LEU A 460 18.81 -13.72 -6.03
CA LEU A 460 19.90 -13.53 -5.06
C LEU A 460 19.46 -13.73 -3.62
N ILE A 461 18.24 -13.31 -3.24
CA ILE A 461 17.64 -13.60 -1.93
C ILE A 461 17.50 -15.11 -1.75
N ALA A 462 16.89 -15.79 -2.73
CA ALA A 462 16.71 -17.24 -2.67
C ALA A 462 18.05 -17.97 -2.54
N MET A 463 19.06 -17.54 -3.30
CA MET A 463 20.42 -18.08 -3.23
C MET A 463 21.06 -17.80 -1.85
N ALA A 464 20.95 -16.58 -1.32
CA ALA A 464 21.47 -16.22 -0.01
C ALA A 464 20.81 -17.04 1.10
N ASN A 465 19.48 -17.19 1.05
CA ASN A 465 18.73 -18.03 1.99
C ASN A 465 19.11 -19.49 1.90
N HIS A 466 19.36 -20.01 0.70
CA HIS A 466 19.85 -21.37 0.53
C HIS A 466 21.23 -21.56 1.18
N ILE A 467 22.15 -20.62 0.97
CA ILE A 467 23.49 -20.66 1.59
C ILE A 467 23.40 -20.51 3.12
N LEU A 468 22.59 -19.59 3.61
CA LEU A 468 22.39 -19.37 5.05
C LEU A 468 21.71 -20.56 5.72
N GLY A 469 20.70 -21.14 5.08
CA GLY A 469 20.03 -22.36 5.54
C GLY A 469 21.01 -23.53 5.62
N TRP A 470 21.79 -23.75 4.55
CA TRP A 470 22.85 -24.77 4.51
C TRP A 470 23.91 -24.58 5.61
N PHE A 471 24.36 -23.34 5.82
CA PHE A 471 25.28 -23.02 6.92
C PHE A 471 24.64 -23.26 8.28
N GLY A 472 23.35 -22.93 8.41
CA GLY A 472 22.55 -23.16 9.60
C GLY A 472 22.32 -24.65 9.89
N ASP A 473 22.30 -25.51 8.87
CA ASP A 473 22.14 -26.97 8.98
C ASP A 473 23.45 -27.67 9.38
N ILE A 474 24.59 -27.20 8.86
CA ILE A 474 25.91 -27.72 9.26
C ILE A 474 26.25 -27.30 10.70
N THR A 475 25.70 -26.18 11.14
CA THR A 475 25.83 -25.69 12.51
C THR A 475 24.59 -26.07 13.33
N THR A 476 24.57 -25.75 14.63
CA THR A 476 23.35 -25.86 15.45
C THR A 476 22.52 -24.56 15.42
N LEU A 477 22.72 -23.72 14.39
CA LEU A 477 22.10 -22.40 14.34
C LEU A 477 20.64 -22.48 13.90
N ASN A 478 20.23 -23.40 13.02
CA ASN A 478 18.83 -23.51 12.62
C ASN A 478 17.93 -23.95 13.77
N SER A 479 18.39 -24.90 14.60
CA SER A 479 17.66 -25.28 15.83
C SER A 479 17.62 -24.14 16.84
N PHE A 480 18.74 -23.44 17.06
CA PHE A 480 18.76 -22.26 17.92
C PHE A 480 17.81 -21.16 17.43
N VAL A 481 17.74 -20.92 16.11
CA VAL A 481 16.85 -19.95 15.50
C VAL A 481 15.39 -20.35 15.71
N ALA A 482 15.04 -21.62 15.48
CA ALA A 482 13.69 -22.10 15.72
C ALA A 482 13.27 -21.91 17.19
N ASP A 483 14.14 -22.24 18.14
CA ASP A 483 13.87 -22.08 19.57
C ASP A 483 13.79 -20.60 19.99
N TRP A 484 14.75 -19.78 19.56
CA TRP A 484 14.87 -18.37 19.95
C TRP A 484 13.78 -17.49 19.36
N THR A 485 13.34 -17.81 18.14
CA THR A 485 12.24 -17.09 17.48
C THR A 485 10.86 -17.63 17.85
N GLY A 486 10.79 -18.64 18.74
CA GLY A 486 9.53 -19.27 19.14
C GLY A 486 8.81 -19.94 17.98
N GLY A 487 9.55 -20.45 16.99
CA GLY A 487 9.03 -21.05 15.77
C GLY A 487 8.62 -20.08 14.66
N GLN A 488 8.87 -18.76 14.80
CA GLN A 488 8.58 -17.80 13.74
C GLN A 488 9.47 -18.02 12.50
N TYR A 489 10.72 -18.46 12.71
CA TYR A 489 11.64 -18.83 11.64
C TYR A 489 12.23 -20.20 11.93
N ASN A 490 12.12 -21.12 10.96
CA ASN A 490 12.63 -22.50 11.12
C ASN A 490 14.11 -22.65 10.69
N GLN A 491 14.65 -21.65 10.01
CA GLN A 491 16.00 -21.66 9.47
C GLN A 491 16.56 -20.25 9.40
N LEU A 492 17.89 -20.15 9.38
CA LEU A 492 18.60 -18.90 9.15
C LEU A 492 18.28 -18.37 7.74
N SER A 493 17.78 -17.15 7.67
CA SER A 493 17.48 -16.48 6.40
C SER A 493 17.89 -15.01 6.44
N LEU A 494 18.07 -14.42 5.26
CA LEU A 494 18.40 -13.00 5.11
C LEU A 494 17.27 -12.14 5.70
N GLU A 495 16.02 -12.53 5.48
CA GLU A 495 14.83 -11.87 6.02
C GLU A 495 14.83 -11.85 7.54
N MET A 496 15.17 -12.97 8.18
CA MET A 496 15.27 -13.07 9.63
C MET A 496 16.34 -12.12 10.15
N LEU A 497 17.54 -12.16 9.58
CA LEU A 497 18.66 -11.30 9.99
C LEU A 497 18.28 -9.82 9.90
N LEU A 498 17.71 -9.39 8.76
CA LEU A 498 17.27 -8.02 8.55
C LEU A 498 16.13 -7.64 9.52
N GLY A 499 15.19 -8.54 9.72
CA GLY A 499 14.08 -8.38 10.67
C GLY A 499 14.57 -8.02 12.07
N TYR A 500 15.46 -8.83 12.63
CA TYR A 500 15.95 -8.62 13.99
C TYR A 500 16.99 -7.50 14.10
N ILE A 501 17.79 -7.22 13.07
CA ILE A 501 18.72 -6.08 13.06
C ILE A 501 17.94 -4.76 13.17
N PHE A 502 16.83 -4.62 12.44
CA PHE A 502 16.05 -3.38 12.42
C PHE A 502 14.88 -3.36 13.41
N ALA A 503 14.51 -4.48 14.03
CA ALA A 503 13.40 -4.56 14.99
C ALA A 503 13.46 -3.50 16.12
N PRO A 504 14.61 -3.21 16.77
CA PRO A 504 14.68 -2.16 17.79
C PRO A 504 14.30 -0.78 17.25
N LEU A 505 14.73 -0.47 16.02
CA LEU A 505 14.37 0.79 15.37
C LEU A 505 12.89 0.82 15.00
N MET A 506 12.32 -0.29 14.53
CA MET A 506 10.88 -0.41 14.21
C MET A 506 10.02 -0.22 15.45
N TRP A 507 10.46 -0.78 16.57
CA TRP A 507 9.81 -0.54 17.84
C TRP A 507 9.87 0.94 18.24
N ILE A 508 11.00 1.61 18.07
CA ILE A 508 11.14 3.03 18.41
C ILE A 508 10.22 3.93 17.57
N ILE A 509 10.05 3.64 16.27
CA ILE A 509 9.21 4.47 15.37
C ILE A 509 7.69 4.20 15.49
N GLY A 510 7.26 3.31 16.39
CA GLY A 510 5.84 3.13 16.71
C GLY A 510 5.13 1.95 16.04
N VAL A 511 5.86 1.00 15.45
CA VAL A 511 5.28 -0.26 14.92
C VAL A 511 4.70 -1.12 16.06
N SER A 512 3.61 -1.85 15.83
CA SER A 512 3.08 -2.80 16.82
C SER A 512 4.13 -3.85 17.17
N THR A 513 4.24 -4.24 18.44
CA THR A 513 5.33 -5.08 18.96
C THR A 513 5.41 -6.42 18.24
N GLU A 514 4.26 -6.96 17.85
CA GLU A 514 4.09 -8.24 17.14
C GLU A 514 4.63 -8.19 15.71
N ASP A 515 4.62 -7.00 15.10
CA ASP A 515 4.98 -6.79 13.70
C ASP A 515 6.40 -6.23 13.51
N ILE A 516 7.15 -5.95 14.58
CA ILE A 516 8.45 -5.24 14.49
C ILE A 516 9.49 -5.98 13.65
N THR A 517 9.49 -7.31 13.68
CA THR A 517 10.43 -8.13 12.89
C THR A 517 10.02 -8.15 11.42
N LEU A 518 8.72 -8.18 11.12
CA LEU A 518 8.19 -8.07 9.76
C LEU A 518 8.51 -6.71 9.14
N VAL A 519 8.24 -5.61 9.85
CA VAL A 519 8.55 -4.26 9.33
C VAL A 519 10.07 -4.05 9.28
N GLY A 520 10.84 -4.64 10.20
CA GLY A 520 12.30 -4.58 10.19
C GLY A 520 12.90 -5.25 8.96
N ARG A 521 12.33 -6.39 8.56
CA ARG A 521 12.67 -7.11 7.33
C ARG A 521 12.43 -6.20 6.12
N LEU A 522 11.25 -5.58 6.04
CA LEU A 522 10.90 -4.67 4.93
C LEU A 522 11.87 -3.50 4.80
N LEU A 523 12.32 -2.92 5.93
CA LEU A 523 13.34 -1.87 5.91
C LEU A 523 14.67 -2.40 5.34
N GLY A 524 15.10 -3.57 5.77
CA GLY A 524 16.33 -4.19 5.28
C GLY A 524 16.28 -4.52 3.79
N GLU A 525 15.17 -5.10 3.32
CA GLU A 525 14.92 -5.36 1.90
C GLU A 525 14.99 -4.08 1.08
N LYS A 526 14.36 -2.99 1.55
CA LYS A 526 14.45 -1.68 0.92
C LYS A 526 15.90 -1.20 0.81
N VAL A 527 16.66 -1.22 1.90
CA VAL A 527 18.01 -0.62 1.93
C VAL A 527 19.01 -1.43 1.11
N ILE A 528 19.00 -2.75 1.23
CA ILE A 528 19.96 -3.63 0.56
C ILE A 528 19.63 -3.80 -0.91
N MET A 529 18.34 -3.88 -1.24
CA MET A 529 17.86 -4.09 -2.60
C MET A 529 17.19 -2.81 -3.08
N THR A 530 15.86 -2.76 -3.05
CA THR A 530 15.07 -1.60 -3.44
C THR A 530 13.73 -1.58 -2.72
N GLU A 531 13.14 -0.39 -2.66
CA GLU A 531 11.77 -0.18 -2.20
C GLU A 531 10.75 -0.98 -3.01
N PHE A 532 11.01 -1.25 -4.29
CA PHE A 532 10.18 -2.14 -5.10
C PHE A 532 10.07 -3.55 -4.50
N ILE A 533 11.19 -4.17 -4.12
CA ILE A 533 11.19 -5.47 -3.44
C ILE A 533 10.45 -5.35 -2.11
N GLY A 534 10.71 -4.29 -1.35
CA GLY A 534 10.01 -4.04 -0.09
C GLY A 534 8.49 -3.95 -0.25
N TYR A 535 7.97 -3.28 -1.29
CA TYR A 535 6.53 -3.21 -1.53
C TYR A 535 5.93 -4.53 -2.00
N VAL A 536 6.65 -5.32 -2.81
CA VAL A 536 6.22 -6.67 -3.19
C VAL A 536 6.11 -7.57 -1.96
N SER A 537 7.12 -7.55 -1.08
CA SER A 537 7.08 -8.28 0.18
C SER A 537 5.97 -7.79 1.10
N LEU A 538 5.76 -6.47 1.22
CA LEU A 538 4.66 -5.91 2.01
C LEU A 538 3.30 -6.37 1.48
N ALA A 539 3.10 -6.34 0.16
CA ALA A 539 1.87 -6.82 -0.47
C ALA A 539 1.64 -8.32 -0.21
N SER A 540 2.68 -9.15 -0.37
CA SER A 540 2.62 -10.59 -0.10
C SER A 540 2.29 -10.89 1.37
N LEU A 541 2.99 -10.24 2.31
CA LEU A 541 2.75 -10.40 3.76
C LEU A 541 1.35 -9.90 4.17
N LYS A 542 0.87 -8.81 3.57
CA LYS A 542 -0.49 -8.29 3.77
C LYS A 542 -1.53 -9.30 3.28
N SER A 543 -1.39 -9.81 2.06
CA SER A 543 -2.34 -10.79 1.48
C SER A 543 -2.32 -12.12 2.22
N ALA A 544 -1.18 -12.51 2.79
CA ALA A 544 -1.05 -13.69 3.64
C ALA A 544 -1.60 -13.50 5.07
N GLY A 545 -2.13 -12.31 5.43
CA GLY A 545 -2.63 -12.03 6.77
C GLY A 545 -1.54 -12.01 7.85
N ALA A 546 -0.28 -11.78 7.49
CA ALA A 546 0.85 -11.90 8.42
C ALA A 546 0.93 -10.77 9.45
N PHE A 547 0.32 -9.61 9.17
CA PHE A 547 0.32 -8.46 10.07
C PHE A 547 -0.83 -8.56 11.08
N VAL A 548 -0.51 -8.39 12.36
CA VAL A 548 -1.52 -8.29 13.42
C VAL A 548 -2.22 -6.94 13.35
N SER A 549 -1.48 -5.88 13.02
CA SER A 549 -1.98 -4.51 13.07
C SER A 549 -2.01 -3.83 11.70
N SER A 550 -3.16 -3.28 11.33
CA SER A 550 -3.32 -2.44 10.14
C SER A 550 -2.50 -1.13 10.22
N LYS A 551 -2.22 -0.65 11.44
CA LYS A 551 -1.29 0.46 11.69
C LYS A 551 0.12 0.12 11.20
N SER A 552 0.60 -1.11 11.42
CA SER A 552 1.93 -1.54 11.00
C SER A 552 2.06 -1.56 9.47
N ILE A 553 1.02 -1.98 8.75
CA ILE A 553 0.97 -1.93 7.28
C ILE A 553 1.11 -0.49 6.80
N LEU A 554 0.42 0.46 7.45
CA LEU A 554 0.49 1.86 7.07
C LEU A 554 1.83 2.50 7.41
N ILE A 555 2.40 2.23 8.59
CA ILE A 555 3.77 2.66 8.94
C ILE A 555 4.78 2.11 7.93
N ALA A 556 4.68 0.82 7.57
CA ALA A 556 5.53 0.21 6.55
C ALA A 556 5.37 0.89 5.18
N THR A 557 4.16 1.28 4.80
CA THR A 557 3.89 2.03 3.57
C THR A 557 4.66 3.36 3.54
N TYR A 558 4.62 4.15 4.62
CA TYR A 558 5.37 5.41 4.69
C TYR A 558 6.88 5.19 4.79
N MET A 559 7.31 4.15 5.50
CA MET A 559 8.73 3.79 5.64
C MET A 559 9.33 3.36 4.30
N LEU A 560 8.59 2.59 3.50
CA LEU A 560 9.05 2.12 2.19
C LEU A 560 9.08 3.24 1.15
N CYS A 561 8.23 4.26 1.31
CA CYS A 561 8.20 5.43 0.43
C CYS A 561 9.55 6.17 0.39
N GLY A 562 10.32 5.95 -0.68
CA GLY A 562 11.59 6.62 -0.96
C GLY A 562 12.62 5.68 -1.61
N PHE A 563 13.42 6.20 -2.53
CA PHE A 563 14.47 5.46 -3.25
C PHE A 563 15.76 5.20 -2.45
N ALA A 564 15.77 5.32 -1.13
CA ALA A 564 16.97 5.17 -0.30
C ALA A 564 17.44 3.70 -0.24
N ASN A 565 18.38 3.35 -1.13
CA ASN A 565 19.00 2.02 -1.24
C ASN A 565 20.39 2.11 -1.89
N PHE A 566 21.19 1.03 -1.82
CA PHE A 566 22.56 1.05 -2.36
C PHE A 566 22.63 1.29 -3.87
N ALA A 567 21.67 0.78 -4.64
CA ALA A 567 21.63 0.97 -6.08
C ALA A 567 21.42 2.45 -6.45
N SER A 568 20.61 3.17 -5.68
CA SER A 568 20.35 4.60 -5.87
C SER A 568 21.58 5.48 -5.74
N ILE A 569 22.61 5.06 -4.99
CA ILE A 569 23.90 5.77 -4.97
C ILE A 569 24.51 5.79 -6.37
N GLY A 570 24.55 4.62 -7.03
CA GLY A 570 25.04 4.49 -8.40
C GLY A 570 24.20 5.30 -9.40
N ILE A 571 22.87 5.24 -9.27
CA ILE A 571 21.93 5.98 -10.12
C ILE A 571 22.16 7.49 -10.00
N GLN A 572 22.34 8.04 -8.79
CA GLN A 572 22.58 9.47 -8.60
C GLN A 572 23.97 9.91 -9.08
N ILE A 573 25.01 9.12 -8.82
CA ILE A 573 26.37 9.43 -9.32
C ILE A 573 26.38 9.42 -10.86
N GLY A 574 25.66 8.48 -11.48
CA GLY A 574 25.48 8.41 -12.93
C GLY A 574 24.68 9.61 -13.45
N GLY A 575 23.43 9.75 -12.99
CA GLY A 575 22.51 10.79 -13.46
C GLY A 575 23.00 12.21 -13.17
N ILE A 576 23.12 12.58 -11.89
CA ILE A 576 23.54 13.93 -11.50
C ILE A 576 24.97 14.21 -11.97
N GLY A 577 25.86 13.21 -11.94
CA GLY A 577 27.23 13.37 -12.41
C GLY A 577 27.35 13.63 -13.91
N THR A 578 26.37 13.24 -14.73
CA THR A 578 26.34 13.65 -16.15
C THR A 578 25.86 15.09 -16.34
N LEU A 579 25.03 15.60 -15.42
CA LEU A 579 24.54 16.97 -15.45
C LEU A 579 25.59 17.97 -14.92
N ALA A 580 26.40 17.54 -13.95
CA ALA A 580 27.47 18.33 -13.35
C ALA A 580 28.75 17.48 -13.14
N PRO A 581 29.56 17.28 -14.20
CA PRO A 581 30.75 16.42 -14.16
C PRO A 581 31.74 16.80 -13.06
N THR A 582 31.88 18.09 -12.77
CA THR A 582 32.77 18.63 -11.72
C THR A 582 32.36 18.19 -10.30
N LYS A 583 31.09 17.83 -10.09
CA LYS A 583 30.56 17.38 -8.78
C LYS A 583 30.62 15.87 -8.59
N ARG A 584 31.02 15.08 -9.60
CA ARG A 584 30.99 13.61 -9.53
C ARG A 584 31.76 13.04 -8.33
N LYS A 585 32.90 13.62 -7.98
CA LYS A 585 33.67 13.23 -6.78
C LYS A 585 32.87 13.46 -5.50
N LEU A 586 32.23 14.63 -5.38
CA LEU A 586 31.41 15.00 -4.23
C LEU A 586 30.19 14.07 -4.09
N LEU A 587 29.52 13.73 -5.19
CA LEU A 587 28.40 12.78 -5.18
C LEU A 587 28.82 11.41 -4.65
N SER A 588 30.00 10.93 -5.06
CA SER A 588 30.56 9.68 -4.55
C SER A 588 30.88 9.74 -3.05
N GLU A 589 31.50 10.83 -2.59
CA GLU A 589 31.79 11.06 -1.15
C GLU A 589 30.50 11.07 -0.29
N PHE A 590 29.39 11.56 -0.85
CA PHE A 590 28.12 11.69 -0.13
C PHE A 590 27.20 10.49 -0.26
N GLY A 591 27.43 9.55 -1.18
CA GLY A 591 26.52 8.44 -1.47
C GLY A 591 25.96 7.73 -0.24
N MET A 592 26.82 7.26 0.66
CA MET A 592 26.39 6.59 1.90
C MET A 592 25.65 7.51 2.87
N ARG A 593 26.04 8.79 2.92
CA ARG A 593 25.39 9.78 3.79
C ARG A 593 24.01 10.13 3.25
N ALA A 594 23.86 10.28 1.93
CA ALA A 594 22.59 10.53 1.28
C ALA A 594 21.62 9.35 1.42
N LEU A 595 22.13 8.12 1.34
CA LEU A 595 21.34 6.92 1.62
C LEU A 595 20.81 6.92 3.05
N LEU A 596 21.69 7.16 4.04
CA LEU A 596 21.27 7.32 5.43
C LEU A 596 20.22 8.43 5.59
N ALA A 597 20.44 9.56 4.92
CA ALA A 597 19.55 10.71 4.98
C ALA A 597 18.15 10.41 4.44
N GLY A 598 18.06 9.78 3.27
CA GLY A 598 16.80 9.37 2.67
C GLY A 598 16.06 8.33 3.51
N THR A 599 16.78 7.35 4.06
CA THR A 599 16.19 6.34 4.95
C THR A 599 15.60 6.99 6.20
N LEU A 600 16.37 7.84 6.89
CA LEU A 600 15.90 8.55 8.09
C LEU A 600 14.73 9.50 7.77
N ALA A 601 14.71 10.14 6.60
CA ALA A 601 13.59 10.99 6.19
C ALA A 601 12.28 10.20 6.03
N SER A 602 12.33 9.02 5.40
CA SER A 602 11.16 8.13 5.29
C SER A 602 10.72 7.57 6.65
N LEU A 603 11.67 7.20 7.52
CA LEU A 603 11.39 6.76 8.90
C LEU A 603 10.77 7.86 9.75
N LEU A 604 11.18 9.13 9.55
CA LEU A 604 10.63 10.26 10.27
C LEU A 604 9.15 10.47 9.91
N SER A 605 8.81 10.39 8.62
CA SER A 605 7.42 10.41 8.16
C SER A 605 6.61 9.24 8.74
N ALA A 606 7.17 8.03 8.73
CA ALA A 606 6.52 6.84 9.27
C ALA A 606 6.29 6.94 10.80
N THR A 607 7.25 7.52 11.53
CA THR A 607 7.15 7.78 12.98
C THR A 607 5.98 8.70 13.31
N LEU A 608 5.81 9.78 12.52
CA LEU A 608 4.70 10.72 12.71
C LEU A 608 3.34 10.07 12.47
N VAL A 609 3.25 9.19 11.46
CA VAL A 609 2.03 8.41 11.21
C VAL A 609 1.75 7.45 12.36
N GLY A 610 2.76 6.70 12.82
CA GLY A 610 2.63 5.79 13.96
C GLY A 610 2.27 6.49 15.28
N MET A 611 2.71 7.74 15.45
CA MET A 611 2.38 8.60 16.58
C MET A 611 0.90 9.02 16.59
N ILE A 612 0.30 9.27 15.41
CA ILE A 612 -1.06 9.79 15.26
C ILE A 612 -2.12 8.67 15.23
N LEU A 613 -1.80 7.51 14.66
CA LEU A 613 -2.68 6.34 14.59
C LEU A 613 -2.68 5.56 15.91
N GLY A 614 -2.86 6.27 17.03
CA GLY A 614 -2.47 5.87 18.38
C GLY A 614 -2.91 4.49 18.80
#